data_AF-A0A7D5SLA8-F1
#
_entry.id   AF-A0A7D5SLA8-F1
#
_cell.length_a   1.000
_cell.length_b   1.000
_cell.length_c   1.000
_cell.angle_alpha   90.00
_cell.angle_beta   90.00
_cell.angle_gamma   90.00
#
_symmetry.space_group_name_H-M   'P 1'
#
loop_
_entity.id
_entity.type
_entity.pdbx_description
1 polymer ?
#
loop_
_entity_poly.entity_id
_entity_poly.type
_entity_poly.pdbx_seq_one_letter_code
_entity_poly.pdbx_strand_id
1 'polypeptide(L)'
;MATNSKKQRLLLALCGLNPQIITEGLYCLTVKQKINFDKIIIFTTDECKENIASNLKRELKRMSKKFKFKPPIFNEECIYSVDEEISADGKENKFAELVFKTIWELTSNDRNVLFCLLSGGRKTMSVDLATAMTLLGGEHDKMFHVLVSKEFESKRLYFPENEKDGQNIKLIEKPFIKLRNKFLQQVGKADISFSNLIENIQREIDQSFTLQPLVFVVKERKVKIGDKIIELPPFQFAVYYFFATKGRFIPGGKNFSRTNSERLWKIYKRVASSYGHLERVRKFGFQNGIFDFEVIQKAISVIRRKIRTLLNNSPIAEYYIISVEGSYGKKLYGLKLPSNYIYVKKGNKEYVASKI
;
A
#
# COMPACT_ATOMS: atom_id res chain seq x y z
N MET A 1 27.62 -18.45 -7.16
CA MET A 1 27.33 -19.73 -6.49
C MET A 1 26.74 -19.43 -5.11
N ALA A 2 25.42 -19.44 -4.97
CA ALA A 2 24.78 -19.26 -3.66
C ALA A 2 24.92 -20.58 -2.88
N THR A 3 25.70 -20.55 -1.80
CA THR A 3 25.81 -21.66 -0.87
C THR A 3 24.42 -21.96 -0.31
N ASN A 4 23.97 -23.21 -0.47
CA ASN A 4 22.67 -23.71 -0.02
C ASN A 4 22.64 -23.82 1.51
N SER A 5 22.74 -22.68 2.21
CA SER A 5 22.72 -22.63 3.67
C SER A 5 21.30 -22.88 4.18
N LYS A 6 21.14 -23.86 5.08
CA LYS A 6 19.87 -24.28 5.65
C LYS A 6 19.09 -23.10 6.25
N LYS A 7 17.83 -22.92 5.82
CA LYS A 7 16.91 -21.93 6.40
C LYS A 7 16.56 -22.27 7.85
N GLN A 8 16.44 -21.25 8.69
CA GLN A 8 16.05 -21.35 10.10
C GLN A 8 14.57 -21.01 10.25
N ARG A 9 13.78 -21.91 10.83
CA ARG A 9 12.33 -21.70 11.03
C ARG A 9 12.07 -21.19 12.44
N LEU A 10 11.44 -20.02 12.52
CA LEU A 10 11.10 -19.36 13.77
C LEU A 10 9.59 -19.39 13.96
N LEU A 11 9.12 -19.92 15.08
CA LEU A 11 7.71 -19.83 15.47
C LEU A 11 7.53 -18.59 16.33
N LEU A 12 6.81 -17.61 15.83
CA LEU A 12 6.46 -16.40 16.55
C LEU A 12 5.02 -16.55 17.04
N ALA A 13 4.75 -16.25 18.30
CA ALA A 13 3.40 -16.38 18.84
C ALA A 13 3.04 -15.22 19.76
N LEU A 14 1.77 -14.81 19.69
CA LEU A 14 1.18 -13.96 20.71
C LEU A 14 0.79 -14.82 21.91
N CYS A 15 0.93 -14.27 23.11
CA CYS A 15 0.50 -14.94 24.33
C CYS A 15 -0.18 -13.98 25.28
N GLY A 16 -1.24 -14.47 25.92
CA GLY A 16 -1.85 -13.83 27.09
C GLY A 16 -1.73 -14.77 28.29
N LEU A 17 -2.77 -14.80 29.11
CA LEU A 17 -2.84 -15.62 30.33
C LEU A 17 -2.75 -17.13 30.10
N ASN A 18 -3.04 -17.60 28.88
CA ASN A 18 -3.15 -19.01 28.52
C ASN A 18 -2.07 -19.41 27.49
N PRO A 19 -0.89 -19.91 27.92
CA PRO A 19 0.18 -20.34 27.02
C PRO A 19 -0.15 -21.57 26.17
N GLN A 20 -1.23 -22.29 26.49
CA GLN A 20 -1.67 -23.49 25.79
C GLN A 20 -1.83 -23.25 24.29
N ILE A 21 -2.29 -22.06 23.89
CA ILE A 21 -2.48 -21.69 22.49
C ILE A 21 -1.21 -21.85 21.62
N ILE A 22 -0.03 -21.66 22.23
CA ILE A 22 1.26 -21.81 21.58
C ILE A 22 1.55 -23.28 21.32
N THR A 23 1.38 -24.13 22.33
CA THR A 23 1.64 -25.58 22.23
C THR A 23 0.62 -26.29 21.36
N GLU A 24 -0.62 -25.80 21.31
CA GLU A 24 -1.67 -26.23 20.39
C GLU A 24 -1.33 -25.88 18.93
N GLY A 25 -0.90 -24.65 18.66
CA GLY A 25 -0.41 -24.26 17.33
C GLY A 25 0.84 -25.04 16.91
N LEU A 26 1.79 -25.20 17.83
CA LEU A 26 3.00 -26.00 17.61
C LEU A 26 2.66 -27.47 17.33
N TYR A 27 1.62 -28.02 17.97
CA TYR A 27 1.16 -29.39 17.72
C TYR A 27 0.66 -29.54 16.28
N CYS A 28 -0.18 -28.62 15.82
CA CYS A 28 -0.64 -28.62 14.43
C CYS A 28 0.51 -28.52 13.43
N LEU A 29 1.48 -27.64 13.67
CA LEU A 29 2.60 -27.45 12.74
C LEU A 29 3.61 -28.61 12.80
N THR A 30 4.01 -29.04 13.98
CA THR A 30 5.09 -30.02 14.17
C THR A 30 4.60 -31.46 14.09
N VAL A 31 3.52 -31.78 14.80
CA VAL A 31 3.05 -33.17 14.91
C VAL A 31 2.21 -33.56 13.70
N LYS A 32 1.26 -32.71 13.29
CA LYS A 32 0.39 -32.98 12.13
C LYS A 32 1.08 -32.65 10.80
N GLN A 33 1.65 -31.46 10.65
CA GLN A 33 2.24 -31.01 9.38
C GLN A 33 3.73 -31.32 9.22
N LYS A 34 4.38 -31.93 10.23
CA LYS A 34 5.80 -32.32 10.22
C LYS A 34 6.78 -31.16 9.98
N ILE A 35 6.41 -29.95 10.42
CA ILE A 35 7.26 -28.76 10.35
C ILE A 35 8.00 -28.59 11.68
N ASN A 36 9.31 -28.81 11.66
CA ASN A 36 10.17 -28.56 12.82
C ASN A 36 10.59 -27.09 12.89
N PHE A 37 10.72 -26.56 14.10
CA PHE A 37 11.17 -25.20 14.40
C PHE A 37 12.50 -25.20 15.14
N ASP A 38 13.31 -24.19 14.86
CA ASP A 38 14.62 -24.00 15.51
C ASP A 38 14.48 -23.17 16.78
N LYS A 39 13.58 -22.18 16.81
CA LYS A 39 13.37 -21.27 17.95
C LYS A 39 11.89 -20.85 18.03
N ILE A 40 11.40 -20.63 19.25
CA ILE A 40 10.12 -19.96 19.51
C ILE A 40 10.41 -18.55 20.03
N ILE A 41 9.65 -17.57 19.57
CA ILE A 41 9.67 -16.18 20.05
C ILE A 41 8.25 -15.81 20.45
N ILE A 42 8.08 -15.17 21.61
CA ILE A 42 6.78 -14.84 22.17
C ILE A 42 6.66 -13.34 22.35
N PHE A 43 5.55 -12.78 21.91
CA PHE A 43 5.14 -11.41 22.22
C PHE A 43 4.00 -11.42 23.23
N THR A 44 4.13 -10.64 24.31
CA THR A 44 3.19 -10.66 25.44
C THR A 44 3.22 -9.33 26.21
N THR A 45 2.40 -9.19 27.25
CA THR A 45 2.58 -8.17 28.30
C THR A 45 3.39 -8.74 29.48
N ASP A 46 3.99 -7.86 30.28
CA ASP A 46 4.84 -8.20 31.43
C ASP A 46 4.12 -9.08 32.46
N GLU A 47 2.83 -8.81 32.71
CA GLU A 47 1.97 -9.60 33.61
C GLU A 47 1.96 -11.10 33.28
N CYS A 48 2.08 -11.46 32.00
CA CYS A 48 2.02 -12.85 31.56
C CYS A 48 3.40 -13.54 31.50
N LYS A 49 4.50 -12.77 31.58
CA LYS A 49 5.86 -13.25 31.28
C LYS A 49 6.28 -14.42 32.16
N GLU A 50 6.09 -14.32 33.47
CA GLU A 50 6.50 -15.35 34.44
C GLU A 50 5.71 -16.65 34.26
N ASN A 51 4.39 -16.54 34.06
CA ASN A 51 3.52 -17.70 33.79
C ASN A 51 3.94 -18.43 32.50
N ILE A 52 4.27 -17.68 31.45
CA ILE A 52 4.74 -18.24 30.17
C ILE A 52 6.09 -18.94 30.36
N ALA A 53 7.08 -18.26 30.97
CA ALA A 53 8.43 -18.79 31.15
C ALA A 53 8.45 -20.10 31.94
N SER A 54 7.74 -20.13 33.07
CA SER A 54 7.68 -21.27 33.99
C SER A 54 6.99 -22.48 33.38
N ASN A 55 5.83 -22.29 32.74
CA ASN A 55 5.04 -23.39 32.22
C ASN A 55 5.50 -23.86 30.84
N LEU A 56 5.66 -22.95 29.88
CA LEU A 56 5.86 -23.33 28.48
C LEU A 56 7.15 -24.15 28.29
N LYS A 57 8.24 -23.79 28.99
CA LYS A 57 9.51 -24.54 28.93
C LYS A 57 9.35 -26.00 29.38
N ARG A 58 8.58 -26.25 30.44
CA ARG A 58 8.28 -27.61 30.94
C ARG A 58 7.42 -28.37 29.93
N GLU A 59 6.37 -27.72 29.42
CA GLU A 59 5.40 -28.36 28.54
C GLU A 59 5.97 -28.65 27.15
N LEU A 60 6.83 -27.79 26.60
CA LEU A 60 7.56 -28.06 25.36
C LEU A 60 8.43 -29.31 25.47
N LYS A 61 9.12 -29.50 26.61
CA LYS A 61 9.89 -30.74 26.86
C LYS A 61 8.98 -31.96 26.95
N ARG A 62 7.85 -31.85 27.65
CA ARG A 62 6.85 -32.93 27.79
C ARG A 62 6.29 -33.34 26.41
N MET A 63 5.92 -32.35 25.61
CA MET A 63 5.39 -32.52 24.26
C MET A 63 6.42 -33.13 23.31
N SER A 64 7.67 -32.62 23.35
CA SER A 64 8.80 -33.13 22.56
C SER A 64 9.08 -34.61 22.84
N LYS A 65 9.10 -35.01 24.12
CA LYS A 65 9.27 -36.41 24.51
C LYS A 65 8.13 -37.29 24.01
N LYS A 66 6.89 -36.81 24.14
CA LYS A 66 5.68 -37.56 23.76
C LYS A 66 5.59 -37.79 22.25
N PHE A 67 5.85 -36.76 21.44
CA PHE A 67 5.72 -36.83 19.99
C PHE A 67 7.04 -37.01 19.23
N LYS A 68 8.15 -37.22 19.95
CA LYS A 68 9.49 -37.54 19.41
C LYS A 68 9.98 -36.53 18.36
N PHE A 69 9.96 -35.24 18.69
CA PHE A 69 10.58 -34.19 17.88
C PHE A 69 11.63 -33.41 18.68
N LYS A 70 12.60 -32.80 17.99
CA LYS A 70 13.61 -31.94 18.64
C LYS A 70 12.93 -30.68 19.19
N PRO A 71 13.02 -30.37 20.49
CA PRO A 71 12.38 -29.17 21.03
C PRO A 71 13.04 -27.91 20.44
N PRO A 72 12.26 -26.90 20.05
CA PRO A 72 12.83 -25.62 19.64
C PRO A 72 13.52 -24.92 20.81
N ILE A 73 14.47 -24.04 20.52
CA ILE A 73 15.12 -23.22 21.53
C ILE A 73 14.06 -22.30 22.15
N PHE A 74 13.98 -22.33 23.48
CA PHE A 74 13.10 -21.46 24.26
C PHE A 74 13.70 -21.20 25.66
N ASN A 75 13.90 -19.93 25.97
CA ASN A 75 14.35 -19.39 27.26
C ASN A 75 13.65 -18.04 27.51
N GLU A 76 13.94 -17.39 28.64
CA GLU A 76 13.31 -16.10 28.99
C GLU A 76 13.63 -14.98 27.98
N GLU A 77 14.81 -15.01 27.35
CA GLU A 77 15.20 -14.07 26.28
C GLU A 77 14.38 -14.23 24.99
N CYS A 78 13.62 -15.32 24.88
CA CYS A 78 12.67 -15.53 23.79
C CYS A 78 11.32 -14.84 24.03
N ILE A 79 11.12 -14.23 25.21
CA ILE A 79 9.87 -13.57 25.58
C ILE A 79 10.07 -12.06 25.54
N TYR A 80 9.45 -11.44 24.54
CA TYR A 80 9.44 -10.01 24.31
C TYR A 80 8.14 -9.46 24.90
N SER A 81 8.25 -8.57 25.88
CA SER A 81 7.11 -8.06 26.62
C SER A 81 7.16 -6.54 26.78
N VAL A 82 5.96 -5.97 26.96
CA VAL A 82 5.75 -4.57 27.35
C VAL A 82 4.91 -4.52 28.62
N ASP A 83 5.09 -3.45 29.40
CA ASP A 83 4.29 -3.16 30.59
C ASP A 83 2.82 -2.93 30.22
N GLU A 84 2.59 -2.13 29.18
CA GLU A 84 1.30 -1.78 28.61
C GLU A 84 1.41 -1.68 27.08
N GLU A 85 0.32 -1.95 26.37
CA GLU A 85 0.33 -1.89 24.89
C GLU A 85 0.47 -0.45 24.38
N ILE A 86 -0.21 0.48 25.03
CA ILE A 86 -0.26 1.90 24.68
C ILE A 86 0.32 2.67 25.87
N SER A 87 1.17 3.67 25.60
CA SER A 87 1.67 4.58 26.62
C SER A 87 0.54 5.26 27.40
N ALA A 88 0.79 5.60 28.66
CA ALA A 88 -0.17 6.31 29.51
C ALA A 88 -0.76 7.60 28.88
N ASP A 89 -0.03 8.29 27.99
CA ASP A 89 -0.50 9.49 27.28
C ASP A 89 -1.26 9.19 25.97
N GLY A 90 -1.38 7.92 25.59
CA GLY A 90 -2.11 7.46 24.40
C GLY A 90 -1.41 7.70 23.07
N LYS A 91 -0.16 8.20 23.07
CA LYS A 91 0.52 8.62 21.83
C LYS A 91 1.38 7.54 21.19
N GLU A 92 1.82 6.55 21.96
CA GLU A 92 2.74 5.51 21.51
C GLU A 92 2.14 4.13 21.70
N ASN A 93 2.13 3.32 20.64
CA ASN A 93 1.81 1.90 20.73
C ASN A 93 3.12 1.12 20.96
N LYS A 94 3.51 0.97 22.23
CA LYS A 94 4.72 0.26 22.68
C LYS A 94 4.76 -1.17 22.16
N PHE A 95 3.60 -1.85 22.15
CA PHE A 95 3.52 -3.24 21.67
C PHE A 95 3.80 -3.33 20.17
N ALA A 96 3.20 -2.44 19.37
CA ALA A 96 3.49 -2.36 17.95
C ALA A 96 4.99 -2.10 17.71
N GLU A 97 5.58 -1.08 18.34
CA GLU A 97 7.02 -0.78 18.17
C GLU A 97 7.91 -1.99 18.48
N LEU A 98 7.62 -2.71 19.59
CA LEU A 98 8.33 -3.93 19.95
C LEU A 98 8.23 -5.01 18.86
N VAL A 99 7.02 -5.30 18.39
CA VAL A 99 6.78 -6.30 17.35
C VAL A 99 7.46 -5.88 16.05
N PHE A 100 7.27 -4.64 15.62
CA PHE A 100 7.84 -4.12 14.38
C PHE A 100 9.36 -4.20 14.36
N LYS A 101 10.02 -3.72 15.42
CA LYS A 101 11.47 -3.79 15.56
C LYS A 101 11.96 -5.25 15.51
N THR A 102 11.28 -6.14 16.23
CA THR A 102 11.66 -7.55 16.27
C THR A 102 11.49 -8.22 14.91
N ILE A 103 10.35 -8.03 14.23
CA ILE A 103 10.13 -8.59 12.89
C ILE A 103 11.15 -8.00 11.90
N TRP A 104 11.44 -6.70 11.97
CA TRP A 104 12.45 -6.05 11.13
C TRP A 104 13.82 -6.72 11.27
N GLU A 105 14.27 -6.92 12.51
CA GLU A 105 15.56 -7.57 12.80
C GLU A 105 15.59 -9.02 12.31
N LEU A 106 14.53 -9.79 12.56
CA LEU A 106 14.47 -11.19 12.15
C LEU A 106 14.43 -11.35 10.63
N THR A 107 13.66 -10.52 9.94
CA THR A 107 13.51 -10.56 8.47
C THR A 107 14.68 -9.91 7.73
N SER A 108 15.56 -9.17 8.42
CA SER A 108 16.83 -8.68 7.87
C SER A 108 17.83 -9.81 7.62
N ASN A 109 17.60 -11.00 8.17
CA ASN A 109 18.36 -12.20 7.85
C ASN A 109 17.53 -13.11 6.94
N ASP A 110 17.89 -13.17 5.66
CA ASP A 110 17.18 -13.95 4.62
C ASP A 110 17.16 -15.48 4.88
N ARG A 111 17.92 -15.97 5.87
CA ARG A 111 17.84 -17.37 6.31
C ARG A 111 16.64 -17.66 7.20
N ASN A 112 16.09 -16.64 7.87
CA ASN A 112 14.95 -16.81 8.74
C ASN A 112 13.68 -16.99 7.93
N VAL A 113 12.82 -17.89 8.39
CA VAL A 113 11.45 -18.05 7.90
C VAL A 113 10.51 -18.00 9.10
N LEU A 114 9.62 -17.02 9.10
CA LEU A 114 8.73 -16.73 10.20
C LEU A 114 7.40 -17.46 10.03
N PHE A 115 6.96 -18.12 11.09
CA PHE A 115 5.63 -18.71 11.22
C PHE A 115 4.95 -18.02 12.39
N CYS A 116 3.98 -17.15 12.11
CA CYS A 116 3.34 -16.31 13.11
C CYS A 116 1.98 -16.89 13.53
N LEU A 117 1.78 -17.13 14.82
CA LEU A 117 0.48 -17.46 15.41
C LEU A 117 -0.20 -16.18 15.90
N LEU A 118 -1.31 -15.82 15.25
CA LEU A 118 -2.13 -14.65 15.61
C LEU A 118 -3.04 -14.90 16.82
N SER A 119 -3.26 -16.16 17.18
CA SER A 119 -4.07 -16.50 18.35
C SER A 119 -3.25 -16.34 19.62
N GLY A 120 -3.86 -15.77 20.65
CA GLY A 120 -3.22 -15.46 21.92
C GLY A 120 -3.07 -13.96 22.14
N GLY A 121 -2.93 -13.56 23.40
CA GLY A 121 -2.85 -12.15 23.79
C GLY A 121 -4.19 -11.42 23.63
N ARG A 122 -4.12 -10.09 23.68
CA ARG A 122 -5.26 -9.20 23.45
C ARG A 122 -5.52 -9.05 21.94
N LYS A 123 -6.76 -8.74 21.55
CA LYS A 123 -7.18 -8.69 20.14
C LYS A 123 -6.37 -7.69 19.32
N THR A 124 -6.01 -6.57 19.93
CA THR A 124 -5.17 -5.48 19.37
C THR A 124 -3.78 -5.98 18.98
N MET A 125 -3.13 -6.78 19.83
CA MET A 125 -1.82 -7.38 19.53
C MET A 125 -1.81 -8.19 18.22
N SER A 126 -2.92 -8.85 17.88
CA SER A 126 -3.06 -9.59 16.62
C SER A 126 -3.12 -8.69 15.39
N VAL A 127 -3.68 -7.48 15.54
CA VAL A 127 -3.69 -6.46 14.48
C VAL A 127 -2.27 -5.94 14.26
N ASP A 128 -1.53 -5.66 15.34
CA ASP A 128 -0.16 -5.16 15.25
C ASP A 128 0.78 -6.18 14.60
N LEU A 129 0.72 -7.46 15.00
CA LEU A 129 1.51 -8.53 14.38
C LEU A 129 1.14 -8.76 12.91
N ALA A 130 -0.15 -8.76 12.58
CA ALA A 130 -0.58 -8.92 11.19
C ALA A 130 -0.13 -7.74 10.30
N THR A 131 -0.14 -6.53 10.85
CA THR A 131 0.35 -5.34 10.16
C THR A 131 1.86 -5.41 9.96
N ALA A 132 2.62 -5.80 10.98
CA ALA A 132 4.06 -6.02 10.89
C ALA A 132 4.42 -7.05 9.82
N MET A 133 3.72 -8.18 9.79
CA MET A 133 3.92 -9.20 8.76
C MET A 133 3.57 -8.71 7.36
N THR A 134 2.54 -7.86 7.21
CA THR A 134 2.17 -7.28 5.92
C THR A 134 3.28 -6.39 5.37
N LEU A 135 3.87 -5.54 6.23
CA LEU A 135 4.93 -4.62 5.82
C LEU A 135 6.28 -5.33 5.63
N LEU A 136 6.63 -6.22 6.56
CA LEU A 136 7.99 -6.70 6.74
C LEU A 136 8.19 -8.17 6.40
N GLY A 137 7.11 -8.96 6.31
CA GLY A 137 7.18 -10.40 6.07
C GLY A 137 7.78 -10.74 4.70
N GLY A 138 8.67 -11.72 4.69
CA GLY A 138 9.34 -12.24 3.52
C GLY A 138 8.49 -13.23 2.70
N GLU A 139 9.05 -13.66 1.57
CA GLU A 139 8.36 -14.53 0.60
C GLU A 139 7.93 -15.88 1.20
N HIS A 140 8.70 -16.43 2.14
CA HIS A 140 8.44 -17.74 2.74
C HIS A 140 7.71 -17.66 4.07
N ASP A 141 7.47 -16.47 4.58
CA ASP A 141 6.83 -16.28 5.86
C ASP A 141 5.34 -16.60 5.78
N LYS A 142 4.82 -17.11 6.90
CA LYS A 142 3.45 -17.60 7.04
C LYS A 142 2.80 -17.07 8.30
N MET A 143 1.49 -16.91 8.23
CA MET A 143 0.67 -16.44 9.35
C MET A 143 -0.50 -17.40 9.55
N PHE A 144 -0.80 -17.73 10.79
CA PHE A 144 -1.82 -18.71 11.13
C PHE A 144 -2.69 -18.21 12.28
N HIS A 145 -3.94 -18.67 12.26
CA HIS A 145 -4.86 -18.57 13.36
C HIS A 145 -5.17 -19.97 13.89
N VAL A 146 -4.99 -20.17 15.20
CA VAL A 146 -5.34 -21.40 15.90
C VAL A 146 -6.75 -21.25 16.46
N LEU A 147 -7.62 -22.20 16.13
CA LEU A 147 -8.95 -22.35 16.71
C LEU A 147 -9.00 -23.62 17.53
N VAL A 148 -9.55 -23.50 18.73
CA VAL A 148 -9.72 -24.59 19.68
C VAL A 148 -11.19 -24.73 19.99
N SER A 149 -11.71 -25.95 20.01
CA SER A 149 -13.10 -26.18 20.41
C SER A 149 -13.29 -25.92 21.90
N LYS A 150 -14.48 -25.47 22.30
CA LYS A 150 -14.80 -25.19 23.72
C LYS A 150 -14.66 -26.44 24.59
N GLU A 151 -14.99 -27.59 24.02
CA GLU A 151 -14.88 -28.89 24.70
C GLU A 151 -13.44 -29.22 25.02
N PHE A 152 -12.49 -28.89 24.11
CA PHE A 152 -11.08 -29.12 24.38
C PHE A 152 -10.48 -28.07 25.32
N GLU A 153 -10.84 -26.80 25.14
CA GLU A 153 -10.40 -25.69 26.01
C GLU A 153 -10.76 -25.97 27.48
N SER A 154 -11.95 -26.54 27.74
CA SER A 154 -12.39 -26.90 29.09
C SER A 154 -11.55 -27.99 29.76
N LYS A 155 -10.80 -28.82 29.00
CA LYS A 155 -9.89 -29.85 29.55
C LYS A 155 -8.63 -29.25 30.17
N ARG A 156 -8.31 -27.98 29.86
CA ARG A 156 -7.10 -27.27 30.35
C ARG A 156 -5.79 -28.02 30.11
N LEU A 157 -5.74 -28.85 29.07
CA LEU A 157 -4.51 -29.50 28.63
C LEU A 157 -3.61 -28.49 27.95
N TYR A 158 -2.30 -28.59 28.16
CA TYR A 158 -1.36 -27.72 27.44
C TYR A 158 -1.24 -28.03 25.95
N PHE A 159 -1.42 -29.30 25.58
CA PHE A 159 -1.40 -29.71 24.18
C PHE A 159 -2.25 -30.98 24.00
N PRO A 160 -2.71 -31.26 22.78
CA PRO A 160 -3.36 -32.53 22.45
C PRO A 160 -2.49 -33.72 22.82
N GLU A 161 -3.05 -34.66 23.58
CA GLU A 161 -2.31 -35.84 24.02
C GLU A 161 -2.40 -37.02 23.04
N ASN A 162 -3.33 -36.95 22.09
CA ASN A 162 -3.58 -37.97 21.08
C ASN A 162 -4.22 -37.30 19.85
N GLU A 163 -4.44 -38.09 18.80
CA GLU A 163 -5.03 -37.60 17.55
C GLU A 163 -6.48 -37.10 17.72
N LYS A 164 -7.27 -37.77 18.57
CA LYS A 164 -8.66 -37.39 18.87
C LYS A 164 -8.75 -36.01 19.52
N ASP A 165 -7.89 -35.73 20.49
CA ASP A 165 -7.74 -34.38 21.05
C ASP A 165 -7.35 -33.38 19.96
N GLY A 166 -6.39 -33.77 19.11
CA GLY A 166 -5.91 -32.95 18.01
C GLY A 166 -6.99 -32.54 17.01
N GLN A 167 -8.04 -33.34 16.80
CA GLN A 167 -9.16 -32.99 15.90
C GLN A 167 -9.94 -31.75 16.35
N ASN A 168 -9.87 -31.40 17.64
CA ASN A 168 -10.49 -30.19 18.21
C ASN A 168 -9.68 -28.92 17.97
N ILE A 169 -8.50 -29.04 17.35
CA ILE A 169 -7.62 -27.92 17.05
C ILE A 169 -7.47 -27.78 15.55
N LYS A 170 -7.84 -26.60 15.05
CA LYS A 170 -7.75 -26.21 13.65
C LYS A 170 -6.72 -25.10 13.50
N LEU A 171 -5.81 -25.29 12.55
CA LEU A 171 -4.84 -24.26 12.15
C LEU A 171 -5.27 -23.72 10.79
N ILE A 172 -5.52 -22.42 10.72
CA ILE A 172 -5.96 -21.74 9.51
C ILE A 172 -4.85 -20.79 9.06
N GLU A 173 -4.25 -21.06 7.90
CA GLU A 173 -3.31 -20.11 7.28
C GLU A 173 -4.07 -18.85 6.86
N LYS A 174 -3.58 -17.68 7.28
CA LYS A 174 -4.15 -16.38 6.95
C LYS A 174 -3.30 -15.74 5.85
N PRO A 175 -3.87 -15.48 4.67
CA PRO A 175 -3.14 -14.77 3.63
C PRO A 175 -2.87 -13.33 4.07
N PHE A 176 -1.76 -12.77 3.62
CA PHE A 176 -1.39 -11.37 3.82
C PHE A 176 -0.62 -10.84 2.62
N ILE A 177 -0.64 -9.52 2.45
CA ILE A 177 0.07 -8.86 1.35
C ILE A 177 1.53 -8.73 1.77
N LYS A 178 2.46 -9.16 0.91
CA LYS A 178 3.91 -9.07 1.18
C LYS A 178 4.49 -7.82 0.54
N LEU A 179 4.73 -6.80 1.36
CA LEU A 179 5.16 -5.47 0.89
C LEU A 179 6.67 -5.23 1.01
N ARG A 180 7.38 -6.05 1.80
CA ARG A 180 8.81 -5.89 2.09
C ARG A 180 9.64 -5.57 0.85
N ASN A 181 9.62 -6.48 -0.12
CA ASN A 181 10.49 -6.38 -1.30
C ASN A 181 10.07 -5.28 -2.29
N LYS A 182 8.87 -4.68 -2.11
CA LYS A 182 8.32 -3.65 -2.99
C LYS A 182 8.70 -2.23 -2.54
N PHE A 183 8.73 -2.00 -1.23
CA PHE A 183 8.82 -0.65 -0.66
C PHE A 183 9.99 -0.46 0.32
N LEU A 184 10.74 -1.51 0.66
CA LEU A 184 11.81 -1.42 1.68
C LEU A 184 13.23 -1.55 1.15
N GLN A 185 13.43 -1.56 -0.17
CA GLN A 185 14.78 -1.62 -0.75
C GLN A 185 15.61 -0.37 -0.48
N GLN A 186 14.98 0.76 -0.12
CA GLN A 186 15.64 2.06 0.10
C GLN A 186 15.61 2.53 1.55
N VAL A 187 15.04 1.72 2.44
CA VAL A 187 14.74 2.12 3.82
C VAL A 187 15.87 1.64 4.74
N GLY A 188 16.72 2.56 5.19
CA GLY A 188 17.88 2.29 6.04
C GLY A 188 17.53 1.90 7.48
N LYS A 189 18.41 1.16 8.15
CA LYS A 189 18.19 0.53 9.48
C LYS A 189 17.95 1.51 10.65
N ALA A 190 18.22 2.82 10.48
CA ALA A 190 18.43 3.74 11.60
C ALA A 190 17.22 4.61 12.02
N ASP A 191 16.16 4.76 11.22
CA ASP A 191 15.20 5.88 11.39
C ASP A 191 13.70 5.52 11.36
N ILE A 192 13.29 4.37 11.88
CA ILE A 192 11.92 3.89 11.63
C ILE A 192 11.23 3.48 12.92
N SER A 193 10.46 4.42 13.48
CA SER A 193 9.29 4.06 14.28
C SER A 193 8.26 3.39 13.37
N PHE A 194 7.40 2.55 13.96
CA PHE A 194 6.31 1.90 13.25
C PHE A 194 5.45 2.92 12.47
N SER A 195 5.10 4.03 13.09
CA SER A 195 4.30 5.10 12.47
C SER A 195 5.00 5.71 11.25
N ASN A 196 6.31 5.99 11.35
CA ASN A 196 7.07 6.55 10.22
C ASN A 196 7.15 5.57 9.05
N LEU A 197 7.25 4.25 9.33
CA LEU A 197 7.25 3.23 8.28
C LEU A 197 5.94 3.23 7.50
N ILE A 198 4.82 3.24 8.23
CA ILE A 198 3.48 3.25 7.63
C ILE A 198 3.33 4.49 6.75
N GLU A 199 3.71 5.67 7.23
CA GLU A 199 3.66 6.89 6.43
C GLU A 199 4.52 6.82 5.17
N ASN A 200 5.76 6.32 5.28
CA ASN A 200 6.65 6.20 4.14
C ASN A 200 6.11 5.22 3.09
N ILE A 201 5.63 4.05 3.52
CA ILE A 201 5.03 3.05 2.63
C ILE A 201 3.76 3.62 1.99
N GLN A 202 2.92 4.35 2.73
CA GLN A 202 1.74 4.98 2.18
C GLN A 202 2.11 5.99 1.08
N ARG A 203 3.13 6.84 1.33
CA ARG A 203 3.65 7.78 0.32
C ARG A 203 4.17 7.06 -0.92
N GLU A 204 4.88 5.95 -0.75
CA GLU A 204 5.37 5.15 -1.88
C GLU A 204 4.23 4.49 -2.66
N ILE A 205 3.23 3.92 -1.99
CA ILE A 205 2.03 3.36 -2.63
C ILE A 205 1.33 4.45 -3.46
N ASP A 206 1.12 5.63 -2.88
CA ASP A 206 0.47 6.76 -3.54
C ASP A 206 1.27 7.24 -4.77
N GLN A 207 2.59 7.06 -4.78
CA GLN A 207 3.47 7.38 -5.90
C GLN A 207 3.65 6.22 -6.91
N SER A 208 3.38 4.97 -6.50
CA SER A 208 3.66 3.76 -7.28
C SER A 208 2.70 3.51 -8.45
N PHE A 209 1.63 4.30 -8.60
CA PHE A 209 0.81 4.26 -9.80
C PHE A 209 1.67 4.63 -11.01
N THR A 210 1.95 3.66 -11.89
CA THR A 210 2.76 3.88 -13.09
C THR A 210 2.00 4.80 -14.06
N LEU A 211 2.20 6.11 -13.90
CA LEU A 211 1.62 7.11 -14.78
C LEU A 211 2.19 6.90 -16.18
N GLN A 212 1.30 6.68 -17.13
CA GLN A 212 1.64 6.60 -18.53
C GLN A 212 1.88 8.01 -19.10
N PRO A 213 2.77 8.17 -20.09
CA PRO A 213 2.97 9.44 -20.76
C PRO A 213 1.67 9.95 -21.39
N LEU A 214 1.38 11.24 -21.19
CA LEU A 214 0.33 11.97 -21.90
C LEU A 214 0.95 12.63 -23.14
N VAL A 215 0.63 12.13 -24.33
CA VAL A 215 1.22 12.61 -25.59
C VAL A 215 0.18 13.33 -26.45
N PHE A 216 0.46 14.58 -26.80
CA PHE A 216 -0.36 15.36 -27.74
C PHE A 216 0.20 15.26 -29.16
N VAL A 217 -0.60 14.70 -30.08
CA VAL A 217 -0.30 14.65 -31.52
C VAL A 217 -1.09 15.76 -32.22
N VAL A 218 -0.48 16.95 -32.30
CA VAL A 218 -1.17 18.19 -32.66
C VAL A 218 -1.79 18.18 -34.06
N LYS A 219 -1.06 17.66 -35.07
CA LYS A 219 -1.55 17.61 -36.47
C LYS A 219 -2.78 16.71 -36.62
N GLU A 220 -2.82 15.61 -35.88
CA GLU A 220 -3.91 14.62 -35.95
C GLU A 220 -5.05 14.91 -34.96
N ARG A 221 -4.88 15.88 -34.05
CA ARG A 221 -5.80 16.16 -32.93
C ARG A 221 -6.07 14.93 -32.05
N LYS A 222 -5.05 14.09 -31.88
CA LYS A 222 -5.11 12.90 -31.01
C LYS A 222 -4.33 13.16 -29.72
N VAL A 223 -4.88 12.65 -28.62
CA VAL A 223 -4.19 12.61 -27.33
C VAL A 223 -4.02 11.16 -26.92
N LYS A 224 -2.81 10.79 -26.50
CA LYS A 224 -2.50 9.42 -26.07
C LYS A 224 -2.19 9.39 -24.58
N ILE A 225 -2.64 8.34 -23.90
CA ILE A 225 -2.28 8.00 -22.52
C ILE A 225 -1.75 6.56 -22.56
N GLY A 226 -0.43 6.41 -22.62
CA GLY A 226 0.19 5.13 -22.99
C GLY A 226 -0.32 4.68 -24.36
N ASP A 227 -0.83 3.45 -24.44
CA ASP A 227 -1.34 2.86 -25.69
C ASP A 227 -2.76 3.33 -26.07
N LYS A 228 -3.45 4.01 -25.16
CA LYS A 228 -4.84 4.42 -25.35
C LYS A 228 -4.93 5.77 -26.07
N ILE A 229 -5.82 5.87 -27.06
CA ILE A 229 -5.99 7.06 -27.89
C ILE A 229 -7.34 7.72 -27.61
N ILE A 230 -7.33 9.04 -27.47
CA ILE A 230 -8.52 9.89 -27.35
C ILE A 230 -8.57 10.84 -28.55
N GLU A 231 -9.69 10.80 -29.26
CA GLU A 231 -10.02 11.80 -30.26
C GLU A 231 -10.87 12.91 -29.64
N LEU A 232 -10.37 14.14 -29.71
CA LEU A 232 -11.04 15.33 -29.19
C LEU A 232 -11.43 16.26 -30.34
N PRO A 233 -12.65 16.84 -30.33
CA PRO A 233 -12.97 17.88 -31.29
C PRO A 233 -12.05 19.10 -31.10
N PRO A 234 -11.88 19.96 -32.13
CA PRO A 234 -10.80 20.95 -32.16
C PRO A 234 -10.73 21.87 -30.94
N PHE A 235 -11.89 22.30 -30.41
CA PHE A 235 -11.93 23.18 -29.26
C PHE A 235 -11.54 22.46 -27.95
N GLN A 236 -12.06 21.26 -27.71
CA GLN A 236 -11.68 20.43 -26.56
C GLN A 236 -10.19 20.08 -26.60
N PHE A 237 -9.66 19.76 -27.80
CA PHE A 237 -8.23 19.51 -27.97
C PHE A 237 -7.41 20.76 -27.58
N ALA A 238 -7.79 21.95 -28.06
CA ALA A 238 -7.10 23.19 -27.75
C ALA A 238 -7.12 23.53 -26.25
N VAL A 239 -8.28 23.36 -25.60
CA VAL A 239 -8.43 23.55 -24.15
C VAL A 239 -7.54 22.58 -23.38
N TYR A 240 -7.56 21.30 -23.74
CA TYR A 240 -6.77 20.29 -23.04
C TYR A 240 -5.26 20.51 -23.21
N TYR A 241 -4.82 20.77 -24.44
CA TYR A 241 -3.44 21.10 -24.75
C TYR A 241 -2.97 22.35 -24.01
N PHE A 242 -3.80 23.39 -23.94
CA PHE A 242 -3.47 24.62 -23.22
C PHE A 242 -3.21 24.38 -21.73
N PHE A 243 -4.13 23.71 -21.02
CA PHE A 243 -3.94 23.45 -19.59
C PHE A 243 -2.79 22.46 -19.32
N ALA A 244 -2.62 21.43 -20.16
CA ALA A 244 -1.53 20.48 -20.02
C ALA A 244 -0.14 21.12 -20.21
N THR A 245 0.00 22.00 -21.21
CA THR A 245 1.27 22.68 -21.49
C THR A 245 1.59 23.87 -20.56
N LYS A 246 0.64 24.28 -19.70
CA LYS A 246 0.92 25.32 -18.70
C LYS A 246 1.81 24.82 -17.57
N GLY A 247 1.80 23.52 -17.29
CA GLY A 247 2.64 22.87 -16.26
C GLY A 247 2.35 23.31 -14.81
N ARG A 248 1.30 24.11 -14.58
CA ARG A 248 0.88 24.60 -13.28
C ARG A 248 -0.62 24.93 -13.28
N PHE A 249 -1.19 24.99 -12.08
CA PHE A 249 -2.56 25.46 -11.88
C PHE A 249 -2.65 26.98 -12.09
N ILE A 250 -3.67 27.43 -12.83
CA ILE A 250 -3.90 28.85 -13.16
C ILE A 250 -5.34 29.29 -12.86
N PRO A 251 -5.59 30.58 -12.57
CA PRO A 251 -6.94 31.08 -12.30
C PRO A 251 -7.89 30.86 -13.48
N GLY A 252 -9.11 30.41 -13.18
CA GLY A 252 -10.21 30.30 -14.14
C GLY A 252 -11.40 31.22 -13.81
N GLY A 253 -12.52 31.00 -14.48
CA GLY A 253 -13.73 31.81 -14.31
C GLY A 253 -13.49 33.28 -14.69
N LYS A 254 -14.02 34.20 -13.88
CA LYS A 254 -13.84 35.65 -14.05
C LYS A 254 -12.37 36.10 -13.99
N ASN A 255 -11.50 35.31 -13.37
CA ASN A 255 -10.07 35.60 -13.23
C ASN A 255 -9.21 35.00 -14.36
N PHE A 256 -9.83 34.39 -15.37
CA PHE A 256 -9.10 33.86 -16.53
C PHE A 256 -8.57 35.01 -17.39
N SER A 257 -7.26 35.23 -17.33
CA SER A 257 -6.65 36.44 -17.93
C SER A 257 -6.80 36.53 -19.45
N ARG A 258 -6.80 37.76 -19.97
CA ARG A 258 -6.77 38.04 -21.41
C ARG A 258 -5.57 37.37 -22.11
N THR A 259 -4.38 37.42 -21.51
CA THR A 259 -3.18 36.76 -22.04
C THR A 259 -3.36 35.24 -22.17
N ASN A 260 -4.03 34.62 -21.21
CA ASN A 260 -4.36 33.19 -21.28
C ASN A 260 -5.40 32.91 -22.37
N SER A 261 -6.41 33.77 -22.51
CA SER A 261 -7.42 33.68 -23.56
C SER A 261 -6.81 33.80 -24.96
N GLU A 262 -5.96 34.79 -25.19
CA GLU A 262 -5.27 34.98 -26.48
C GLU A 262 -4.33 33.81 -26.81
N ARG A 263 -3.64 33.25 -25.81
CA ARG A 263 -2.80 32.05 -26.01
C ARG A 263 -3.65 30.83 -26.37
N LEU A 264 -4.77 30.60 -25.69
CA LEU A 264 -5.72 29.54 -26.04
C LEU A 264 -6.27 29.75 -27.47
N TRP A 265 -6.59 31.00 -27.84
CA TRP A 265 -7.09 31.33 -29.18
C TRP A 265 -6.04 31.03 -30.26
N LYS A 266 -4.77 31.36 -29.99
CA LYS A 266 -3.65 31.03 -30.88
C LYS A 266 -3.48 29.52 -31.07
N ILE A 267 -3.68 28.73 -30.01
CA ILE A 267 -3.68 27.26 -30.10
C ILE A 267 -4.87 26.79 -30.94
N TYR A 268 -6.09 27.26 -30.62
CA TYR A 268 -7.31 26.87 -31.33
C TYR A 268 -7.24 27.17 -32.83
N LYS A 269 -6.73 28.35 -33.22
CA LYS A 269 -6.53 28.72 -34.64
C LYS A 269 -5.64 27.74 -35.41
N ARG A 270 -4.69 27.08 -34.74
CA ARG A 270 -3.78 26.11 -35.38
C ARG A 270 -4.41 24.72 -35.55
N VAL A 271 -5.43 24.39 -34.76
CA VAL A 271 -6.05 23.04 -34.76
C VAL A 271 -7.43 23.01 -35.40
N ALA A 272 -8.10 24.16 -35.53
CA ALA A 272 -9.42 24.27 -36.14
C ALA A 272 -9.39 23.79 -37.61
N SER A 273 -10.34 22.93 -37.96
CA SER A 273 -10.38 22.26 -39.27
C SER A 273 -10.90 23.14 -40.41
N SER A 274 -11.58 24.25 -40.11
CA SER A 274 -12.18 25.12 -41.12
C SER A 274 -12.41 26.55 -40.60
N TYR A 275 -12.55 27.48 -41.53
CA TYR A 275 -12.89 28.88 -41.25
C TYR A 275 -14.24 29.01 -40.50
N GLY A 276 -15.24 28.19 -40.85
CA GLY A 276 -16.55 28.20 -40.18
C GLY A 276 -16.50 27.79 -38.69
N HIS A 277 -15.58 26.89 -38.31
CA HIS A 277 -15.35 26.56 -36.90
C HIS A 277 -14.70 27.71 -36.12
N LEU A 278 -13.86 28.50 -36.77
CA LEU A 278 -13.24 29.68 -36.17
C LEU A 278 -14.29 30.76 -35.92
N GLU A 279 -15.11 31.07 -36.94
CA GLU A 279 -16.15 32.10 -36.84
C GLU A 279 -17.20 31.75 -35.78
N ARG A 280 -17.60 30.47 -35.66
CA ARG A 280 -18.54 30.05 -34.61
C ARG A 280 -17.99 30.28 -33.20
N VAL A 281 -16.75 29.86 -32.92
CA VAL A 281 -16.16 30.06 -31.59
C VAL A 281 -15.87 31.53 -31.33
N ARG A 282 -15.45 32.29 -32.34
CA ARG A 282 -15.29 33.75 -32.25
C ARG A 282 -16.60 34.43 -31.85
N LYS A 283 -17.68 34.14 -32.57
CA LYS A 283 -18.98 34.77 -32.35
C LYS A 283 -19.56 34.45 -30.96
N PHE A 284 -19.49 33.19 -30.53
CA PHE A 284 -20.22 32.70 -29.35
C PHE A 284 -19.35 32.45 -28.10
N GLY A 285 -18.02 32.54 -28.20
CA GLY A 285 -17.14 32.16 -27.09
C GLY A 285 -15.87 32.98 -26.94
N PHE A 286 -15.48 33.82 -27.91
CA PHE A 286 -14.26 34.63 -27.84
C PHE A 286 -14.48 36.06 -28.35
N GLN A 287 -14.72 36.98 -27.42
CA GLN A 287 -15.05 38.38 -27.70
C GLN A 287 -14.03 39.31 -27.05
N ASN A 288 -13.64 40.39 -27.74
CA ASN A 288 -12.69 41.40 -27.23
C ASN A 288 -11.37 40.82 -26.69
N GLY A 289 -10.90 39.71 -27.25
CA GLY A 289 -9.66 39.04 -26.83
C GLY A 289 -9.81 38.12 -25.61
N ILE A 290 -11.03 37.91 -25.11
CA ILE A 290 -11.31 37.14 -23.90
C ILE A 290 -12.25 35.98 -24.25
N PHE A 291 -11.95 34.79 -23.73
CA PHE A 291 -12.87 33.66 -23.82
C PHE A 291 -13.94 33.73 -22.73
N ASP A 292 -15.18 33.42 -23.11
CA ASP A 292 -16.19 33.02 -22.13
C ASP A 292 -15.75 31.71 -21.47
N PHE A 293 -15.53 31.77 -20.15
CA PHE A 293 -15.05 30.64 -19.39
C PHE A 293 -16.10 29.53 -19.25
N GLU A 294 -17.39 29.81 -19.40
CA GLU A 294 -18.42 28.76 -19.41
C GLU A 294 -18.22 27.80 -20.59
N VAL A 295 -17.83 28.32 -21.75
CA VAL A 295 -17.51 27.52 -22.93
C VAL A 295 -16.29 26.63 -22.67
N ILE A 296 -15.28 27.14 -21.95
CA ILE A 296 -14.11 26.37 -21.51
C ILE A 296 -14.53 25.28 -20.51
N GLN A 297 -15.40 25.59 -19.55
CA GLN A 297 -15.88 24.62 -18.57
C GLN A 297 -16.68 23.48 -19.20
N LYS A 298 -17.53 23.78 -20.19
CA LYS A 298 -18.24 22.76 -20.98
C LYS A 298 -17.23 21.84 -21.69
N ALA A 299 -16.15 22.39 -22.26
CA ALA A 299 -15.08 21.60 -22.85
C ALA A 299 -14.35 20.72 -21.81
N ILE A 300 -14.01 21.26 -20.64
CA ILE A 300 -13.39 20.52 -19.53
C ILE A 300 -14.25 19.33 -19.10
N SER A 301 -15.58 19.52 -18.98
CA SER A 301 -16.51 18.45 -18.62
C SER A 301 -16.51 17.31 -19.64
N VAL A 302 -16.52 17.65 -20.94
CA VAL A 302 -16.44 16.66 -22.03
C VAL A 302 -15.11 15.89 -21.99
N ILE A 303 -13.99 16.59 -21.81
CA ILE A 303 -12.65 15.98 -21.70
C ILE A 303 -12.62 15.01 -20.51
N ARG A 304 -13.07 15.45 -19.34
CA ARG A 304 -13.13 14.64 -18.11
C ARG A 304 -13.91 13.35 -18.33
N ARG A 305 -15.10 13.43 -18.93
CA ARG A 305 -15.94 12.26 -19.23
C ARG A 305 -15.20 11.29 -20.16
N LYS A 306 -14.63 11.78 -21.26
CA LYS A 306 -13.88 10.94 -22.22
C LYS A 306 -12.69 10.23 -21.57
N ILE A 307 -11.89 10.94 -20.77
CA ILE A 307 -10.72 10.36 -20.09
C ILE A 307 -11.14 9.31 -19.06
N ARG A 308 -12.15 9.60 -18.22
CA ARG A 308 -12.64 8.65 -17.22
C ARG A 308 -13.17 7.38 -17.88
N THR A 309 -13.96 7.50 -18.94
CA THR A 309 -14.42 6.34 -19.71
C THR A 309 -13.26 5.54 -20.31
N LEU A 310 -12.27 6.20 -20.94
CA LEU A 310 -11.10 5.52 -21.53
C LEU A 310 -10.27 4.74 -20.49
N LEU A 311 -10.19 5.27 -19.28
CA LEU A 311 -9.43 4.69 -18.17
C LEU A 311 -10.32 3.83 -17.24
N ASN A 312 -11.50 3.40 -17.70
CA ASN A 312 -12.42 2.53 -16.97
C ASN A 312 -12.77 3.04 -15.56
N ASN A 313 -12.88 4.37 -15.41
CA ASN A 313 -13.09 5.06 -14.13
C ASN A 313 -12.03 4.73 -13.05
N SER A 314 -10.83 4.30 -13.45
CA SER A 314 -9.71 4.09 -12.54
C SER A 314 -9.34 5.41 -11.82
N PRO A 315 -8.95 5.37 -10.53
CA PRO A 315 -8.46 6.53 -9.80
C PRO A 315 -7.32 7.27 -10.52
N ILE A 316 -6.53 6.57 -11.34
CA ILE A 316 -5.44 7.17 -12.12
C ILE A 316 -5.93 8.23 -13.11
N ALA A 317 -7.21 8.22 -13.50
CA ALA A 317 -7.80 9.21 -14.39
C ALA A 317 -7.69 10.63 -13.82
N GLU A 318 -7.66 10.80 -12.50
CA GLU A 318 -7.55 12.10 -11.83
C GLU A 318 -6.24 12.83 -12.17
N TYR A 319 -5.19 12.11 -12.55
CA TYR A 319 -3.94 12.71 -13.00
C TYR A 319 -4.05 13.31 -14.41
N TYR A 320 -4.84 12.69 -15.29
CA TYR A 320 -4.95 13.11 -16.70
C TYR A 320 -6.05 14.14 -16.95
N ILE A 321 -7.04 14.29 -16.06
CA ILE A 321 -8.10 15.30 -16.26
C ILE A 321 -7.64 16.70 -15.82
N ILE A 322 -8.32 17.72 -16.34
CA ILE A 322 -8.20 19.09 -15.82
C ILE A 322 -8.94 19.14 -14.47
N SER A 323 -8.16 19.20 -13.40
CA SER A 323 -8.58 19.29 -12.01
C SER A 323 -8.80 20.74 -11.60
N VAL A 324 -9.50 20.93 -10.48
CA VAL A 324 -9.76 22.23 -9.89
C VAL A 324 -9.27 22.22 -8.44
N GLU A 325 -8.55 23.27 -8.06
CA GLU A 325 -8.07 23.50 -6.69
C GLU A 325 -8.56 24.86 -6.17
N GLY A 326 -8.75 24.98 -4.86
CA GLY A 326 -9.15 26.22 -4.18
C GLY A 326 -10.65 26.38 -3.89
N SER A 327 -10.98 27.35 -3.02
CA SER A 327 -12.33 27.66 -2.53
C SER A 327 -13.03 28.76 -3.35
N TYR A 328 -14.30 29.03 -3.03
CA TYR A 328 -15.22 29.89 -3.79
C TYR A 328 -14.60 31.24 -4.18
N GLY A 329 -14.62 31.57 -5.48
CA GLY A 329 -14.05 32.81 -6.04
C GLY A 329 -12.59 32.74 -6.51
N LYS A 330 -11.80 31.74 -6.09
CA LYS A 330 -10.37 31.58 -6.47
C LYS A 330 -10.04 30.18 -7.01
N LYS A 331 -10.91 29.65 -7.87
CA LYS A 331 -10.68 28.33 -8.49
C LYS A 331 -9.51 28.35 -9.47
N LEU A 332 -8.51 27.52 -9.21
CA LEU A 332 -7.38 27.27 -10.10
C LEU A 332 -7.60 25.98 -10.89
N TYR A 333 -7.17 25.95 -12.15
CA TYR A 333 -7.36 24.84 -13.08
C TYR A 333 -6.00 24.37 -13.61
N GLY A 334 -5.79 23.06 -13.65
CA GLY A 334 -4.53 22.44 -14.06
C GLY A 334 -4.62 20.92 -14.12
N LEU A 335 -3.55 20.26 -14.56
CA LEU A 335 -3.41 18.81 -14.48
C LEU A 335 -2.56 18.45 -13.25
N LYS A 336 -2.91 17.36 -12.57
CA LYS A 336 -2.09 16.79 -11.50
C LYS A 336 -0.92 15.95 -12.05
N LEU A 337 -0.99 15.52 -13.31
CA LEU A 337 0.10 14.82 -13.99
C LEU A 337 1.37 15.67 -14.01
N PRO A 338 2.51 15.16 -13.51
CA PRO A 338 3.77 15.90 -13.54
C PRO A 338 4.20 16.27 -14.96
N SER A 339 4.81 17.45 -15.14
CA SER A 339 5.11 17.99 -16.47
C SER A 339 6.09 17.13 -17.29
N ASN A 340 6.95 16.34 -16.64
CA ASN A 340 7.86 15.37 -17.28
C ASN A 340 7.14 14.14 -17.85
N TYR A 341 5.84 13.98 -17.58
CA TYR A 341 4.99 12.96 -18.21
C TYR A 341 4.14 13.52 -19.36
N ILE A 342 4.25 14.82 -19.68
CA ILE A 342 3.48 15.46 -20.74
C ILE A 342 4.39 15.73 -21.93
N TYR A 343 4.03 15.17 -23.08
CA TYR A 343 4.81 15.26 -24.32
C TYR A 343 4.00 15.84 -25.46
N VAL A 344 4.66 16.58 -26.36
CA VAL A 344 4.08 17.09 -27.59
C VAL A 344 4.86 16.53 -28.76
N LYS A 345 4.16 15.82 -29.66
CA LYS A 345 4.75 15.28 -30.87
C LYS A 345 4.68 16.29 -32.02
N LYS A 346 5.84 16.65 -32.56
CA LYS A 346 5.99 17.49 -33.77
C LYS A 346 6.79 16.71 -34.80
N GLY A 347 6.11 16.15 -35.81
CA GLY A 347 6.75 15.22 -36.77
C GLY A 347 7.17 13.92 -36.08
N ASN A 348 8.42 13.48 -36.29
CA ASN A 348 8.97 12.26 -35.68
C ASN A 348 9.59 12.49 -34.30
N LYS A 349 9.60 13.72 -33.77
CA LYS A 349 10.22 14.06 -32.47
C LYS A 349 9.16 14.36 -31.40
N GLU A 350 9.43 13.91 -30.19
CA GLU A 350 8.64 14.19 -28.98
C GLU A 350 9.40 15.15 -28.07
N TYR A 351 8.69 16.14 -27.55
CA TYR A 351 9.25 17.18 -26.70
C TYR A 351 8.48 17.22 -25.39
N VAL A 352 9.18 17.30 -24.25
CA VAL A 352 8.55 17.52 -22.95
C VAL A 352 7.87 18.89 -22.97
N ALA A 353 6.59 18.94 -22.62
CA ALA A 353 5.74 20.12 -22.75
C ALA A 353 6.26 21.36 -22.00
N SER A 354 6.94 21.17 -20.86
CA SER A 354 7.55 22.27 -20.09
C SER A 354 8.73 22.95 -20.81
N LYS A 355 9.28 22.35 -21.86
CA LYS A 355 10.41 22.88 -22.65
C LYS A 355 9.97 23.56 -23.96
N ILE A 356 8.66 23.80 -24.14
CA ILE A 356 8.03 24.38 -25.36
C ILE A 356 7.27 25.65 -25.01
#